data_AF-A0A836TXL2-F1
#
_entry.id   AF-A0A836TXL2-F1
#
_cell.length_a   1.000
_cell.length_b   1.000
_cell.length_c   1.000
_cell.angle_alpha   90.00
_cell.angle_beta   90.00
_cell.angle_gamma   90.00
#
_symmetry.space_group_name_H-M   'P 1'
#
loop_
_entity.id
_entity.type
_entity.pdbx_description
1 polymer ?
#
loop_
_entity_poly.entity_id
_entity_poly.type
_entity_poly.pdbx_seq_one_letter_code
_entity_poly.pdbx_strand_id
1 'polypeptide(L)'
;MSTYFAPHNPVRKLYYGEEGAVYFATEESLYANTSMRPLISEVVTGSDYMVNLVQGLQRHDLSFSAWAVYYYNHHLPQAFPDVAKRDCFGQPCLAQICPAAPEARQYAVALTRDMLRQGPAAIQLESLSYLPFRYGFRNPKILVDIAPYHEFLMGLCFCPHCLAAADRAGLDGKALRPAVAMYLDRELRTDPSAEIMNTEISEQIEGAFDGRLAAFLNVRLETASSLFEQVAGVIHDAGAQVSFFGSLDPLTTGLDKERILRSIDAVYTRIPGTCEQTSQQV
;
A
#
# COMPACT_ATOMS: atom_id res chain seq x y z
N MET A 1 14.96 6.85 1.77
CA MET A 1 15.79 6.04 2.66
C MET A 1 15.03 5.96 3.96
N SER A 2 14.77 4.76 4.49
CA SER A 2 14.09 4.64 5.79
C SER A 2 15.08 4.98 6.90
N THR A 3 14.68 5.79 7.89
CA THR A 3 15.56 6.19 8.99
C THR A 3 15.06 5.58 10.28
N TYR A 4 15.92 4.84 10.96
CA TYR A 4 15.64 4.15 12.21
C TYR A 4 16.48 4.76 13.32
N PHE A 5 15.82 5.20 14.41
CA PHE A 5 16.49 5.57 15.64
C PHE A 5 16.55 4.36 16.57
N ALA A 6 17.77 3.90 16.86
CA ALA A 6 18.02 2.71 17.66
C ALA A 6 18.80 3.11 18.94
N PRO A 7 18.11 3.61 19.98
CA PRO A 7 18.76 4.21 21.16
C PRO A 7 19.67 3.23 21.90
N HIS A 8 19.33 1.94 21.91
CA HIS A 8 20.09 0.89 22.57
C HIS A 8 21.10 0.18 21.67
N ASN A 9 21.15 0.48 20.37
CA ASN A 9 22.14 -0.13 19.49
C ASN A 9 23.54 0.43 19.83
N PRO A 10 24.53 -0.43 20.14
CA PRO A 10 25.85 0.02 20.60
C PRO A 10 26.72 0.60 19.47
N VAL A 11 26.39 0.33 18.21
CA VAL A 11 27.19 0.75 17.03
C VAL A 11 26.51 1.86 16.24
N ARG A 12 25.19 1.75 16.01
CA ARG A 12 24.43 2.64 15.11
C ARG A 12 23.21 3.21 15.83
N LYS A 13 23.32 4.44 16.35
CA LYS A 13 22.16 5.15 16.94
C LYS A 13 21.14 5.57 15.88
N LEU A 14 21.63 5.89 14.69
CA LEU A 14 20.84 6.10 13.50
C LEU A 14 21.23 5.05 12.49
N TYR A 15 20.24 4.39 11.91
CA TYR A 15 20.41 3.49 10.79
C TYR A 15 19.59 4.00 9.61
N TYR A 16 20.24 4.09 8.45
CA TYR A 16 19.63 4.50 7.21
C TYR A 16 19.45 3.26 6.35
N GLY A 17 18.26 2.69 6.40
CA GLY A 17 17.91 1.48 5.66
C GLY A 17 17.51 1.78 4.22
N GLU A 18 17.72 0.77 3.38
CA GLU A 18 17.31 0.77 1.99
C GLU A 18 15.79 0.83 1.89
N GLU A 19 15.27 1.66 0.98
CA GLU A 19 13.82 1.82 0.83
C GLU A 19 13.20 0.54 0.27
N GLY A 20 12.18 0.05 0.97
CA GLY A 20 11.42 -1.11 0.50
C GLY A 20 12.14 -2.45 0.70
N ALA A 21 13.21 -2.48 1.49
CA ALA A 21 13.93 -3.71 1.79
C ALA A 21 13.26 -4.55 2.87
N VAL A 22 13.42 -5.86 2.76
CA VAL A 22 13.14 -6.84 3.80
C VAL A 22 14.39 -7.09 4.63
N TYR A 23 14.20 -7.43 5.90
CA TYR A 23 15.26 -7.62 6.89
C TYR A 23 15.45 -9.08 7.28
N PHE A 24 15.23 -9.99 6.33
CA PHE A 24 15.40 -11.43 6.49
C PHE A 24 15.89 -12.07 5.20
N ALA A 25 16.52 -13.24 5.31
CA ALA A 25 16.96 -14.01 4.16
C ALA A 25 15.76 -14.73 3.53
N THR A 26 15.56 -14.52 2.23
CA THR A 26 14.37 -15.00 1.52
C THR A 26 14.54 -16.41 0.98
N GLU A 27 13.44 -17.14 0.83
CA GLU A 27 13.39 -18.45 0.19
C GLU A 27 12.86 -18.34 -1.23
N GLU A 28 13.79 -18.47 -2.19
CA GLU A 28 13.54 -18.29 -3.62
C GLU A 28 12.40 -19.18 -4.15
N SER A 29 12.27 -20.41 -3.62
CA SER A 29 11.22 -21.34 -4.05
C SER A 29 9.80 -20.85 -3.74
N LEU A 30 9.61 -19.99 -2.73
CA LEU A 30 8.30 -19.40 -2.42
C LEU A 30 7.83 -18.39 -3.48
N TYR A 31 8.76 -17.82 -4.23
CA TYR A 31 8.50 -16.83 -5.27
C TYR A 31 8.37 -17.45 -6.66
N ALA A 32 8.25 -18.78 -6.79
CA ALA A 32 8.17 -19.47 -8.09
C ALA A 32 7.00 -19.02 -8.99
N ASN A 33 5.93 -18.48 -8.40
CA ASN A 33 4.74 -18.03 -9.12
C ASN A 33 4.77 -16.54 -9.50
N THR A 34 5.85 -15.81 -9.21
CA THR A 34 6.00 -14.41 -9.60
C THR A 34 7.43 -14.11 -10.04
N SER A 35 7.62 -13.18 -10.96
CA SER A 35 8.97 -12.67 -11.29
C SER A 35 9.48 -11.66 -10.26
N MET A 36 8.64 -11.18 -9.34
CA MET A 36 9.00 -10.15 -8.38
C MET A 36 9.87 -10.71 -7.26
N ARG A 37 10.89 -9.94 -6.85
CA ARG A 37 11.77 -10.24 -5.73
C ARG A 37 11.85 -9.06 -4.78
N PRO A 38 11.86 -9.30 -3.46
CA PRO A 38 12.10 -8.23 -2.50
C PRO A 38 13.55 -7.76 -2.59
N LEU A 39 13.79 -6.49 -2.28
CA LEU A 39 15.13 -6.03 -1.97
C LEU A 39 15.51 -6.57 -0.59
N ILE A 40 16.67 -7.22 -0.44
CA ILE A 40 17.17 -7.68 0.86
C ILE A 40 18.12 -6.60 1.39
N SER A 41 17.93 -6.19 2.65
CA SER A 41 18.80 -5.19 3.28
C SER A 41 20.22 -5.73 3.50
N GLU A 42 21.23 -4.86 3.37
CA GLU A 42 22.65 -5.19 3.58
C GLU A 42 22.96 -5.66 5.01
N VAL A 43 22.08 -5.39 5.98
CA VAL A 43 22.26 -5.90 7.35
C VAL A 43 21.99 -7.40 7.47
N VAL A 44 21.34 -8.01 6.48
CA VAL A 44 21.06 -9.45 6.47
C VAL A 44 22.33 -10.20 6.06
N THR A 45 23.06 -10.72 7.05
CA THR A 45 24.38 -11.33 6.86
C THR A 45 24.35 -12.83 6.49
N GLY A 46 23.16 -13.45 6.43
CA GLY A 46 23.00 -14.86 6.08
C GLY A 46 21.61 -15.42 6.39
N SER A 47 21.39 -16.70 6.08
CA SER A 47 20.10 -17.41 6.32
C SER A 47 19.64 -17.36 7.76
N ASP A 48 20.58 -17.39 8.70
CA ASP A 48 20.30 -17.49 10.14
C ASP A 48 20.09 -16.10 10.79
N TYR A 49 20.14 -15.02 10.02
CA TYR A 49 20.06 -13.64 10.54
C TYR A 49 18.82 -13.44 11.43
N MET A 50 17.63 -13.76 10.92
CA MET A 50 16.40 -13.66 11.69
C MET A 50 16.24 -14.76 12.74
N VAL A 51 16.69 -15.98 12.44
CA VAL A 51 16.66 -17.11 13.38
C VAL A 51 17.37 -16.73 14.69
N ASN A 52 18.56 -16.14 14.57
CA ASN A 52 19.34 -15.69 15.73
C ASN A 52 18.64 -14.58 16.53
N LEU A 53 17.96 -13.65 15.85
CA LEU A 53 17.19 -12.59 16.50
C LEU A 53 16.00 -13.16 17.27
N VAL A 54 15.22 -14.05 16.64
CA VAL A 54 14.05 -14.69 17.25
C VAL A 54 14.45 -15.54 18.45
N GLN A 55 15.53 -16.33 18.36
CA GLN A 55 16.09 -17.07 19.51
C GLN A 55 16.60 -16.14 20.63
N GLY A 56 17.10 -14.95 20.27
CA GLY A 56 17.44 -13.90 21.23
C GLY A 56 16.22 -13.42 22.02
N LEU A 57 15.12 -13.13 21.34
CA LEU A 57 13.86 -12.70 21.96
C LEU A 57 13.28 -13.78 22.88
N GLN A 58 13.29 -15.04 22.43
CA GLN A 58 12.76 -16.17 23.21
C GLN A 58 13.50 -16.39 24.53
N ARG A 59 14.82 -16.13 24.59
CA ARG A 59 15.60 -16.20 25.84
C ARG A 59 15.19 -15.17 26.90
N HIS A 60 14.39 -14.18 26.50
CA HIS A 60 13.85 -13.13 27.35
C HIS A 60 12.32 -13.19 27.44
N ASP A 61 11.71 -14.32 27.08
CA ASP A 61 10.25 -14.53 27.07
C ASP A 61 9.49 -13.50 26.21
N LEU A 62 10.16 -12.94 25.18
CA LEU A 62 9.57 -12.00 24.24
C LEU A 62 9.05 -12.72 23.00
N SER A 63 7.81 -12.41 22.62
CA SER A 63 7.22 -12.85 21.35
C SER A 63 7.67 -11.96 20.19
N PHE A 64 7.75 -12.54 18.99
CA PHE A 64 8.09 -11.85 17.76
C PHE A 64 6.83 -11.54 16.94
N SER A 65 6.72 -10.30 16.45
CA SER A 65 5.74 -9.89 15.45
C SER A 65 6.48 -9.31 14.26
N ALA A 66 6.04 -9.64 13.04
CA ALA A 66 6.58 -9.04 11.82
C ALA A 66 5.69 -7.88 11.37
N TRP A 67 6.30 -6.81 10.87
CA TRP A 67 5.57 -5.70 10.23
C TRP A 67 6.03 -5.57 8.80
N ALA A 68 5.08 -5.59 7.87
CA ALA A 68 5.35 -5.46 6.45
C ALA A 68 4.55 -4.32 5.82
N VAL A 69 5.30 -3.47 5.12
CA VAL A 69 4.77 -2.46 4.21
C VAL A 69 4.74 -3.07 2.81
N TYR A 70 3.55 -3.38 2.30
CA TYR A 70 3.42 -4.17 1.07
C TYR A 70 3.52 -3.31 -0.19
N TYR A 71 2.55 -2.44 -0.44
CA TYR A 71 2.44 -1.75 -1.74
C TYR A 71 2.85 -0.28 -1.70
N TYR A 72 3.32 0.20 -0.56
CA TYR A 72 4.17 1.39 -0.49
C TYR A 72 5.63 0.96 -0.53
N ASN A 73 6.29 1.16 -1.68
CA ASN A 73 7.65 0.71 -1.90
C ASN A 73 8.28 1.50 -3.06
N HIS A 74 9.43 2.13 -2.85
CA HIS A 74 10.13 2.87 -3.91
C HIS A 74 11.03 2.01 -4.79
N HIS A 75 11.39 0.81 -4.34
CA HIS A 75 12.21 -0.14 -5.11
C HIS A 75 11.35 -0.91 -6.11
N LEU A 76 10.21 -1.46 -5.68
CA LEU A 76 9.41 -2.38 -6.49
C LEU A 76 8.88 -1.76 -7.81
N PRO A 77 8.34 -0.52 -7.85
CA PRO A 77 7.91 0.10 -9.11
C PRO A 77 9.07 0.40 -10.08
N GLN A 78 10.30 0.52 -9.58
CA GLN A 78 11.49 0.73 -10.42
C GLN A 78 12.00 -0.59 -11.00
N ALA A 79 12.05 -1.64 -10.19
CA ALA A 79 12.46 -2.98 -10.61
C ALA A 79 11.39 -3.67 -11.48
N PHE A 80 10.11 -3.39 -11.24
CA PHE A 80 8.96 -4.02 -11.88
C PHE A 80 7.94 -2.95 -12.34
N PRO A 81 8.26 -2.15 -13.38
CA PRO A 81 7.45 -0.99 -13.79
C PRO A 81 6.05 -1.33 -14.31
N ASP A 82 5.82 -2.60 -14.70
CA ASP A 82 4.51 -3.05 -15.18
C ASP A 82 3.48 -3.20 -14.06
N VAL A 83 3.93 -3.42 -12.82
CA VAL A 83 3.03 -3.53 -11.65
C VAL A 83 2.78 -2.20 -10.96
N ALA A 84 3.46 -1.12 -11.37
CA ALA A 84 3.28 0.20 -10.78
C ALA A 84 1.83 0.70 -10.92
N LYS A 85 1.34 1.43 -9.91
CA LYS A 85 0.12 2.24 -10.10
C LYS A 85 0.36 3.24 -11.24
N ARG A 86 -0.69 3.54 -12.01
CA ARG A 86 -0.63 4.57 -13.06
C ARG A 86 -1.79 5.53 -12.91
N ASP A 87 -1.53 6.82 -12.98
CA ASP A 87 -2.59 7.83 -12.94
C ASP A 87 -3.41 7.83 -14.25
N CYS A 88 -4.40 8.72 -14.34
CA CYS A 88 -5.24 8.83 -15.52
C CYS A 88 -4.48 9.27 -16.79
N PHE A 89 -3.34 9.93 -16.64
CA PHE A 89 -2.45 10.35 -17.73
C PHE A 89 -1.48 9.23 -18.15
N GLY A 90 -1.48 8.10 -17.45
CA GLY A 90 -0.63 6.94 -17.71
C GLY A 90 0.74 7.00 -17.05
N GLN A 91 1.01 8.02 -16.22
CA GLN A 91 2.28 8.17 -15.52
C GLN A 91 2.42 7.12 -14.41
N PRO A 92 3.54 6.39 -14.34
CA PRO A 92 3.78 5.42 -13.28
C PRO A 92 4.07 6.12 -11.95
N CYS A 93 3.47 5.63 -10.87
CA CYS A 93 3.86 5.98 -9.52
C CYS A 93 5.20 5.32 -9.18
N LEU A 94 6.14 6.11 -8.65
CA LEU A 94 7.49 5.62 -8.31
C LEU A 94 7.60 5.10 -6.88
N ALA A 95 6.48 4.99 -6.16
CA ALA A 95 6.43 4.60 -4.76
C ALA A 95 5.30 3.60 -4.45
N GLN A 96 4.48 3.23 -5.44
CA GLN A 96 3.30 2.40 -5.22
C GLN A 96 3.10 1.38 -6.34
N ILE A 97 2.82 0.13 -5.96
CA ILE A 97 2.40 -0.93 -6.88
C ILE A 97 0.89 -1.20 -6.79
N CYS A 98 0.34 -1.88 -7.78
CA CYS A 98 -1.09 -2.01 -8.00
C CYS A 98 -1.67 -3.31 -7.41
N PRO A 99 -2.70 -3.26 -6.54
CA PRO A 99 -3.42 -4.45 -6.05
C PRO A 99 -4.12 -5.30 -7.12
N ALA A 100 -4.38 -4.73 -8.30
CA ALA A 100 -4.96 -5.47 -9.42
C ALA A 100 -3.91 -6.28 -10.20
N ALA A 101 -2.62 -5.99 -10.05
CA ALA A 101 -1.57 -6.65 -10.83
C ALA A 101 -1.35 -8.09 -10.34
N PRO A 102 -1.55 -9.12 -11.19
CA PRO A 102 -1.41 -10.52 -10.78
C PRO A 102 -0.07 -10.85 -10.12
N GLU A 103 1.02 -10.36 -10.70
CA GLU A 103 2.39 -10.49 -10.16
C GLU A 103 2.50 -9.89 -8.76
N ALA A 104 1.96 -8.69 -8.53
CA ALA A 104 2.00 -8.05 -7.21
C ALA A 104 1.17 -8.81 -6.16
N ARG A 105 0.09 -9.47 -6.56
CA ARG A 105 -0.73 -10.31 -5.67
C ARG A 105 0.01 -11.59 -5.29
N GLN A 106 0.62 -12.26 -6.27
CA GLN A 106 1.46 -13.44 -6.03
C GLN A 106 2.67 -13.10 -5.16
N TYR A 107 3.30 -11.95 -5.39
CA TYR A 107 4.38 -11.42 -4.56
C TYR A 107 3.93 -11.18 -3.12
N ALA A 108 2.77 -10.56 -2.89
CA ALA A 108 2.26 -10.33 -1.54
C ALA A 108 2.11 -11.65 -0.78
N VAL A 109 1.47 -12.66 -1.39
CA VAL A 109 1.32 -13.99 -0.79
C VAL A 109 2.66 -14.68 -0.55
N ALA A 110 3.60 -14.60 -1.50
CA ALA A 110 4.93 -15.20 -1.35
C ALA A 110 5.71 -14.54 -0.20
N LEU A 111 5.71 -13.20 -0.13
CA LEU A 111 6.32 -12.44 0.95
C LEU A 111 5.71 -12.78 2.31
N THR A 112 4.38 -12.91 2.38
CA THR A 112 3.70 -13.34 3.61
C THR A 112 4.15 -14.73 4.06
N ARG A 113 4.22 -15.70 3.15
CA ARG A 113 4.72 -17.05 3.46
C ARG A 113 6.17 -17.04 3.93
N ASP A 114 7.00 -16.20 3.33
CA ASP A 114 8.42 -16.13 3.69
C ASP A 114 8.63 -15.47 5.06
N MET A 115 7.80 -14.49 5.42
CA MET A 115 7.74 -13.96 6.77
C MET A 115 7.27 -15.01 7.78
N LEU A 116 6.25 -15.80 7.44
CA LEU A 116 5.74 -16.87 8.33
C LEU A 116 6.81 -17.93 8.63
N ARG A 117 7.74 -18.20 7.71
CA ARG A 117 8.89 -19.09 7.97
C ARG A 117 9.79 -18.60 9.11
N GLN A 118 9.75 -17.30 9.44
CA GLN A 118 10.50 -16.71 10.55
C GLN A 118 9.81 -16.92 11.91
N GLY A 119 8.63 -17.56 11.95
CA GLY A 119 7.88 -17.88 13.16
C GLY A 119 7.29 -16.68 13.93
N PRO A 120 6.73 -15.64 13.28
CA PRO A 120 6.04 -14.57 14.01
C PRO A 120 4.74 -15.06 14.65
N ALA A 121 4.45 -14.58 15.86
CA ALA A 121 3.15 -14.76 16.50
C ALA A 121 2.05 -13.92 15.83
N ALA A 122 2.43 -12.79 15.23
CA ALA A 122 1.54 -11.90 14.51
C ALA A 122 2.24 -11.26 13.31
N ILE A 123 1.47 -10.92 12.28
CA ILE A 123 1.93 -10.10 11.15
C ILE A 123 1.07 -8.83 11.09
N GLN A 124 1.74 -7.69 11.14
CA GLN A 124 1.15 -6.38 10.94
C GLN A 124 1.25 -5.99 9.47
N LEU A 125 0.07 -5.86 8.86
CA LEU A 125 -0.10 -5.46 7.47
C LEU A 125 -0.19 -3.94 7.37
N GLU A 126 0.66 -3.35 6.54
CA GLU A 126 0.60 -1.95 6.16
C GLU A 126 0.60 -1.80 4.65
N SER A 127 -0.18 -0.84 4.16
CA SER A 127 -0.21 -0.47 2.74
C SER A 127 -0.51 -1.66 1.81
N LEU A 128 -1.27 -2.65 2.26
CA LEU A 128 -1.77 -3.76 1.43
C LEU A 128 -3.09 -3.35 0.76
N SER A 129 -3.03 -2.27 0.00
CA SER A 129 -4.20 -1.62 -0.59
C SER A 129 -3.77 -0.60 -1.64
N TYR A 130 -4.72 0.15 -2.19
CA TYR A 130 -4.38 1.36 -2.92
C TYR A 130 -4.03 2.48 -1.92
N LEU A 131 -3.29 3.49 -2.37
CA LEU A 131 -2.85 4.61 -1.54
C LEU A 131 -3.17 5.95 -2.24
N PRO A 132 -3.26 7.07 -1.51
CA PRO A 132 -3.62 8.36 -2.08
C PRO A 132 -2.52 8.93 -2.97
N PHE A 133 -2.84 9.98 -3.74
CA PHE A 133 -1.97 10.61 -4.73
C PHE A 133 -0.60 11.02 -4.17
N ARG A 134 -0.59 11.74 -3.05
CA ARG A 134 0.64 12.29 -2.45
C ARG A 134 1.50 11.25 -1.74
N TYR A 135 0.95 10.06 -1.48
CA TYR A 135 1.61 9.07 -0.65
C TYR A 135 2.90 8.55 -1.30
N GLY A 136 4.02 8.74 -0.62
CA GLY A 136 5.34 8.36 -1.12
C GLY A 136 6.03 9.41 -2.00
N PHE A 137 5.49 10.63 -2.12
CA PHE A 137 6.21 11.75 -2.72
C PHE A 137 7.46 12.08 -1.90
N ARG A 138 8.60 12.24 -2.59
CA ARG A 138 9.86 12.68 -1.97
C ARG A 138 10.09 14.14 -2.29
N ASN A 139 10.13 14.98 -1.26
CA ASN A 139 10.38 16.43 -1.38
C ASN A 139 9.47 17.08 -2.45
N PRO A 140 8.14 17.05 -2.32
CA PRO A 140 7.23 17.55 -3.35
C PRO A 140 7.44 19.06 -3.62
N LYS A 141 7.39 19.48 -4.89
CA LYS A 141 7.44 20.89 -5.33
C LYS A 141 6.05 21.31 -5.81
N ILE A 142 5.09 21.26 -4.90
CA ILE A 142 3.70 21.64 -5.19
C ILE A 142 3.46 22.98 -4.50
N LEU A 143 3.42 24.05 -5.30
CA LEU A 143 3.28 25.44 -4.83
C LEU A 143 1.92 26.04 -5.22
N VAL A 144 0.97 25.18 -5.58
CA VAL A 144 -0.40 25.55 -5.95
C VAL A 144 -1.37 24.68 -5.16
N ASP A 145 -2.57 25.21 -4.94
CA ASP A 145 -3.65 24.42 -4.38
C ASP A 145 -4.19 23.45 -5.43
N ILE A 146 -4.49 22.23 -4.99
CA ILE A 146 -5.12 21.20 -5.81
C ILE A 146 -6.36 20.79 -5.05
N ALA A 147 -7.53 20.84 -5.70
CA ALA A 147 -8.77 20.48 -5.04
C ALA A 147 -8.73 19.01 -4.55
N PRO A 148 -9.30 18.69 -3.37
CA PRO A 148 -9.28 17.33 -2.83
C PRO A 148 -9.81 16.27 -3.82
N TYR A 149 -10.85 16.61 -4.58
CA TYR A 149 -11.40 15.73 -5.60
C TYR A 149 -10.44 15.50 -6.78
N HIS A 150 -9.65 16.51 -7.17
CA HIS A 150 -8.65 16.34 -8.21
C HIS A 150 -7.49 15.46 -7.75
N GLU A 151 -7.01 15.63 -6.51
CA GLU A 151 -6.02 14.72 -5.91
C GLU A 151 -6.54 13.29 -5.80
N PHE A 152 -7.81 13.13 -5.42
CA PHE A 152 -8.47 11.84 -5.38
C PHE A 152 -8.45 11.15 -6.75
N LEU A 153 -8.88 11.84 -7.81
CA LEU A 153 -8.87 11.30 -9.17
C LEU A 153 -7.46 10.96 -9.68
N MET A 154 -6.46 11.82 -9.40
CA MET A 154 -5.05 11.53 -9.71
C MET A 154 -4.49 10.36 -8.89
N GLY A 155 -5.04 10.10 -7.70
CA GLY A 155 -4.67 8.99 -6.84
C GLY A 155 -5.23 7.63 -7.28
N LEU A 156 -6.23 7.62 -8.17
CA LEU A 156 -6.79 6.38 -8.74
C LEU A 156 -5.78 5.70 -9.67
N CYS A 157 -5.92 4.38 -9.82
CA CYS A 157 -5.03 3.58 -10.65
C CYS A 157 -5.72 3.17 -11.96
N PHE A 158 -5.23 3.66 -13.09
CA PHE A 158 -5.67 3.33 -14.44
C PHE A 158 -4.64 2.49 -15.21
N CYS A 159 -3.84 1.68 -14.49
CA CYS A 159 -2.94 0.73 -15.12
C CYS A 159 -3.72 -0.36 -15.90
N PRO A 160 -3.08 -1.10 -16.83
CA PRO A 160 -3.75 -2.13 -17.62
C PRO A 160 -4.54 -3.16 -16.78
N HIS A 161 -4.05 -3.48 -15.57
CA HIS A 161 -4.70 -4.45 -14.69
C HIS A 161 -6.00 -3.92 -14.06
N CYS A 162 -6.02 -2.66 -13.60
CA CYS A 162 -7.23 -2.02 -13.08
C CYS A 162 -8.27 -1.82 -14.19
N LEU A 163 -7.84 -1.43 -15.39
CA LEU A 163 -8.74 -1.30 -16.54
C LEU A 163 -9.33 -2.66 -16.94
N ALA A 164 -8.51 -3.72 -16.96
CA ALA A 164 -9.01 -5.06 -17.22
C ALA A 164 -9.96 -5.58 -16.12
N ALA A 165 -9.74 -5.20 -14.85
CA ALA A 165 -10.67 -5.51 -13.77
C ALA A 165 -12.01 -4.78 -13.94
N ALA A 166 -11.98 -3.52 -14.37
CA ALA A 166 -13.17 -2.75 -14.69
C ALA A 166 -13.93 -3.35 -15.89
N ASP A 167 -13.23 -3.71 -16.96
CA ASP A 167 -13.82 -4.34 -18.15
C ASP A 167 -14.51 -5.68 -17.79
N ARG A 168 -13.90 -6.49 -16.92
CA ARG A 168 -14.52 -7.74 -16.41
C ARG A 168 -15.76 -7.51 -15.56
N ALA A 169 -15.86 -6.36 -14.90
CA ALA A 169 -17.04 -5.97 -14.14
C ALA A 169 -18.13 -5.32 -15.01
N GLY A 170 -17.97 -5.31 -16.33
CA GLY A 170 -18.92 -4.73 -17.27
C GLY A 170 -18.84 -3.20 -17.40
N LEU A 171 -17.76 -2.58 -16.90
CA LEU A 171 -17.51 -1.15 -17.05
C LEU A 171 -16.71 -0.90 -18.33
N ASP A 172 -17.02 0.18 -19.04
CA ASP A 172 -16.11 0.69 -20.07
C ASP A 172 -14.94 1.46 -19.41
N GLY A 173 -14.02 0.71 -18.80
CA GLY A 173 -12.85 1.27 -18.13
C GLY A 173 -11.96 2.05 -19.09
N LYS A 174 -11.91 1.62 -20.36
CA LYS A 174 -11.16 2.28 -21.43
C LYS A 174 -11.70 3.67 -21.76
N ALA A 175 -13.01 3.91 -21.61
CA ALA A 175 -13.59 5.24 -21.76
C ALA A 175 -13.49 6.10 -20.49
N LEU A 176 -13.41 5.49 -19.28
CA LEU A 176 -13.29 6.25 -18.04
C LEU A 176 -11.95 6.98 -17.92
N ARG A 177 -10.82 6.30 -18.18
CA ARG A 177 -9.48 6.90 -18.09
C ARG A 177 -9.34 8.21 -18.90
N PRO A 178 -9.64 8.24 -20.22
CA PRO A 178 -9.51 9.46 -21.01
C PRO A 178 -10.52 10.55 -20.58
N ALA A 179 -11.70 10.18 -20.09
CA ALA A 179 -12.67 11.15 -19.57
C ALA A 179 -12.15 11.86 -18.31
N VAL A 180 -11.58 11.10 -17.37
CA VAL A 180 -10.93 11.64 -16.16
C VAL A 180 -9.72 12.49 -16.51
N ALA A 181 -8.88 12.03 -17.43
CA ALA A 181 -7.70 12.78 -17.89
C ALA A 181 -8.08 14.11 -18.56
N MET A 182 -9.11 14.12 -19.41
CA MET A 182 -9.59 15.35 -20.06
C MET A 182 -10.20 16.33 -19.07
N TYR A 183 -10.94 15.82 -18.07
CA TYR A 183 -11.45 16.64 -16.96
C TYR A 183 -10.30 17.28 -16.18
N LEU A 184 -9.33 16.48 -15.73
CA LEU A 184 -8.21 16.97 -14.93
C LEU A 184 -7.28 17.91 -15.73
N ASP A 185 -7.00 17.64 -17.01
CA ASP A 185 -6.20 18.54 -17.84
C ASP A 185 -6.83 19.93 -17.96
N ARG A 186 -8.17 20.02 -17.97
CA ARG A 186 -8.89 21.29 -17.95
C ARG A 186 -8.78 21.98 -16.59
N GLU A 187 -9.14 21.26 -15.51
CA GLU A 187 -9.26 21.85 -14.18
C GLU A 187 -7.90 22.26 -13.58
N LEU A 188 -6.84 21.49 -13.82
CA LEU A 188 -5.51 21.73 -13.25
C LEU A 188 -4.78 22.93 -13.89
N ARG A 189 -5.33 23.54 -14.94
CA ARG A 189 -4.77 24.75 -15.59
C ARG A 189 -5.22 26.05 -14.94
N THR A 190 -6.10 25.98 -13.97
CA THR A 190 -6.68 27.13 -13.26
C THR A 190 -6.64 26.90 -11.77
N ASP A 191 -6.55 27.98 -10.99
CA ASP A 191 -6.67 27.87 -9.54
C ASP A 191 -8.05 27.33 -9.15
N PRO A 192 -8.14 26.39 -8.19
CA PRO A 192 -9.42 25.85 -7.76
C PRO A 192 -10.27 26.93 -7.09
N SER A 193 -11.59 26.89 -7.31
CA SER A 193 -12.53 27.77 -6.61
C SER A 193 -12.61 27.42 -5.11
N ALA A 194 -13.00 28.38 -4.27
CA ALA A 194 -13.27 28.10 -2.86
C ALA A 194 -14.37 27.04 -2.68
N GLU A 195 -15.34 26.95 -3.60
CA GLU A 195 -16.39 25.94 -3.57
C GLU A 195 -15.82 24.52 -3.76
N ILE A 196 -15.01 24.29 -4.80
CA ILE A 196 -14.47 22.95 -5.06
C ILE A 196 -13.45 22.51 -4.00
N MET A 197 -12.76 23.48 -3.37
CA MET A 197 -11.84 23.19 -2.26
C MET A 197 -12.56 22.68 -1.01
N ASN A 198 -13.83 23.05 -0.79
CA ASN A 198 -14.60 22.70 0.40
C ASN A 198 -15.69 21.65 0.13
N THR A 199 -15.82 21.19 -1.12
CA THR A 199 -16.80 20.16 -1.47
C THR A 199 -16.25 18.78 -1.10
N GLU A 200 -17.02 18.01 -0.33
CA GLU A 200 -16.64 16.65 0.04
C GLU A 200 -16.48 15.76 -1.20
N ILE A 201 -15.50 14.85 -1.16
CA ILE A 201 -15.22 13.96 -2.31
C ILE A 201 -16.45 13.08 -2.60
N SER A 202 -17.14 12.61 -1.57
CA SER A 202 -18.31 11.72 -1.68
C SER A 202 -19.45 12.35 -2.49
N GLU A 203 -19.67 13.66 -2.36
CA GLU A 203 -20.72 14.39 -3.09
C GLU A 203 -20.46 14.45 -4.60
N GLN A 204 -19.21 14.24 -5.01
CA GLN A 204 -18.77 14.37 -6.40
C GLN A 204 -18.72 13.01 -7.13
N ILE A 205 -19.18 11.91 -6.52
CA ILE A 205 -19.01 10.54 -7.08
C ILE A 205 -20.22 10.04 -7.88
N GLU A 206 -21.44 10.13 -7.34
CA GLU A 206 -22.59 9.32 -7.76
C GLU A 206 -23.03 9.58 -9.23
N GLY A 207 -22.79 10.79 -9.75
CA GLY A 207 -23.04 11.15 -11.15
C GLY A 207 -21.79 11.35 -12.03
N ALA A 208 -20.58 11.28 -11.45
CA ALA A 208 -19.38 11.63 -12.19
C ALA A 208 -19.09 10.66 -13.34
N PHE A 209 -18.83 11.24 -14.51
CA PHE A 209 -18.55 10.50 -15.75
C PHE A 209 -19.65 9.49 -16.07
N ASP A 210 -20.92 9.93 -16.01
CA ASP A 210 -22.10 9.09 -16.27
C ASP A 210 -22.23 7.91 -15.28
N GLY A 211 -21.84 8.13 -14.01
CA GLY A 211 -21.85 7.11 -12.96
C GLY A 211 -20.70 6.09 -13.04
N ARG A 212 -19.82 6.19 -14.05
CA ARG A 212 -18.69 5.25 -14.22
C ARG A 212 -17.67 5.33 -13.09
N LEU A 213 -17.51 6.48 -12.44
CA LEU A 213 -16.59 6.62 -11.32
C LEU A 213 -17.05 5.76 -10.12
N ALA A 214 -18.31 5.90 -9.69
CA ALA A 214 -18.86 5.12 -8.59
C ALA A 214 -18.68 3.61 -8.81
N ALA A 215 -19.00 3.15 -10.02
CA ALA A 215 -18.85 1.74 -10.36
C ALA A 215 -17.38 1.29 -10.39
N PHE A 216 -16.47 2.13 -10.88
CA PHE A 216 -15.03 1.85 -10.84
C PHE A 216 -14.48 1.75 -9.43
N LEU A 217 -14.99 2.57 -8.49
CA LEU A 217 -14.63 2.47 -7.07
C LEU A 217 -15.12 1.18 -6.43
N ASN A 218 -16.26 0.62 -6.85
CA ASN A 218 -16.70 -0.70 -6.39
C ASN A 218 -15.76 -1.82 -6.87
N VAL A 219 -15.25 -1.74 -8.11
CA VAL A 219 -14.22 -2.68 -8.59
C VAL A 219 -12.94 -2.54 -7.77
N ARG A 220 -12.57 -1.31 -7.42
CA ARG A 220 -11.41 -1.02 -6.57
C ARG A 220 -11.57 -1.63 -5.18
N LEU A 221 -12.77 -1.54 -4.61
CA LEU A 221 -13.15 -2.15 -3.33
C LEU A 221 -12.95 -3.67 -3.35
N GLU A 222 -13.56 -4.34 -4.32
CA GLU A 222 -13.41 -5.79 -4.44
C GLU A 222 -11.95 -6.21 -4.67
N THR A 223 -11.24 -5.47 -5.51
CA THR A 223 -9.86 -5.80 -5.87
C THR A 223 -8.91 -5.77 -4.66
N ALA A 224 -8.95 -4.71 -3.86
CA ALA A 224 -8.05 -4.59 -2.72
C ALA A 224 -8.53 -5.41 -1.51
N SER A 225 -9.84 -5.47 -1.23
CA SER A 225 -10.35 -6.32 -0.15
C SER A 225 -10.08 -7.81 -0.37
N SER A 226 -10.29 -8.33 -1.59
CA SER A 226 -10.00 -9.75 -1.88
C SER A 226 -8.52 -10.10 -1.73
N LEU A 227 -7.62 -9.16 -2.03
CA LEU A 227 -6.18 -9.35 -1.79
C LEU A 227 -5.88 -9.39 -0.30
N PHE A 228 -6.45 -8.45 0.46
CA PHE A 228 -6.25 -8.38 1.89
C PHE A 228 -6.71 -9.69 2.55
N GLU A 229 -7.91 -10.15 2.22
CA GLU A 229 -8.47 -11.42 2.70
C GLU A 229 -7.60 -12.61 2.32
N GLN A 230 -7.06 -12.63 1.10
CA GLN A 230 -6.14 -13.68 0.66
C GLN A 230 -4.86 -13.72 1.51
N VAL A 231 -4.27 -12.56 1.80
CA VAL A 231 -3.07 -12.47 2.64
C VAL A 231 -3.38 -12.81 4.10
N ALA A 232 -4.49 -12.28 4.64
CA ALA A 232 -4.94 -12.59 5.99
C ALA A 232 -5.20 -14.09 6.18
N GLY A 233 -5.88 -14.72 5.22
CA GLY A 233 -6.13 -16.17 5.24
C GLY A 233 -4.85 -17.00 5.29
N VAL A 234 -3.81 -16.62 4.53
CA VAL A 234 -2.49 -17.28 4.59
C VAL A 234 -1.85 -17.19 5.98
N ILE A 235 -2.07 -16.08 6.69
CA ILE A 235 -1.53 -15.86 8.04
C ILE A 235 -2.31 -16.68 9.07
N HIS A 236 -3.64 -16.67 8.98
CA HIS A 236 -4.52 -17.45 9.85
C HIS A 236 -4.33 -18.96 9.66
N ASP A 237 -4.16 -19.45 8.43
CA ASP A 237 -3.88 -20.85 8.14
C ASP A 237 -2.57 -21.34 8.78
N ALA A 238 -1.61 -20.43 8.97
CA ALA A 238 -0.35 -20.68 9.67
C ALA A 238 -0.45 -20.53 11.20
N GLY A 239 -1.63 -20.17 11.73
CA GLY A 239 -1.88 -19.99 13.16
C GLY A 239 -1.34 -18.69 13.76
N ALA A 240 -0.97 -17.72 12.92
CA ALA A 240 -0.50 -16.40 13.36
C ALA A 240 -1.67 -15.38 13.36
N GLN A 241 -1.53 -14.32 14.16
CA GLN A 241 -2.50 -13.23 14.21
C GLN A 241 -2.26 -12.20 13.10
N VAL A 242 -3.33 -11.59 12.63
CA VAL A 242 -3.30 -10.48 11.66
C VAL A 242 -3.64 -9.19 12.36
N SER A 243 -2.82 -8.17 12.14
CA SER A 243 -3.15 -6.80 12.53
C SER A 243 -2.97 -5.86 11.36
N PHE A 244 -3.67 -4.72 11.39
CA PHE A 244 -3.64 -3.73 10.31
C PHE A 244 -3.21 -2.36 10.83
N PHE A 245 -2.31 -1.73 10.07
CA PHE A 245 -1.93 -0.34 10.23
C PHE A 245 -2.25 0.44 8.94
N GLY A 246 -3.17 1.38 9.05
CA GLY A 246 -3.57 2.22 7.93
C GLY A 246 -5.01 2.72 8.03
N SER A 247 -5.43 3.46 7.01
CA SER A 247 -6.80 3.96 6.91
C SER A 247 -7.76 2.86 6.42
N LEU A 248 -8.95 2.81 7.02
CA LEU A 248 -10.09 2.02 6.54
C LEU A 248 -11.08 2.87 5.73
N ASP A 249 -10.69 4.07 5.30
CA ASP A 249 -11.49 4.87 4.38
C ASP A 249 -11.47 4.22 2.96
N PRO A 250 -12.63 3.75 2.47
CA PRO A 250 -12.72 3.09 1.16
C PRO A 250 -12.33 3.99 -0.01
N LEU A 251 -12.51 5.31 0.09
CA LEU A 251 -12.11 6.25 -0.95
C LEU A 251 -10.58 6.30 -1.06
N THR A 252 -9.90 6.37 0.09
CA THR A 252 -8.44 6.34 0.15
C THR A 252 -7.88 4.99 -0.29
N THR A 253 -8.29 3.90 0.34
CA THR A 253 -7.57 2.61 0.24
C THR A 253 -8.21 1.60 -0.70
N GLY A 254 -9.49 1.77 -1.04
CA GLY A 254 -10.26 0.75 -1.73
C GLY A 254 -10.47 -0.48 -0.85
N LEU A 255 -10.41 -0.35 0.47
CA LEU A 255 -10.73 -1.44 1.39
C LEU A 255 -12.16 -1.30 1.89
N ASP A 256 -12.93 -2.37 1.76
CA ASP A 256 -14.20 -2.52 2.47
C ASP A 256 -13.94 -2.70 3.97
N LYS A 257 -14.32 -1.69 4.75
CA LYS A 257 -14.10 -1.63 6.19
C LYS A 257 -14.60 -2.88 6.92
N GLU A 258 -15.80 -3.38 6.62
CA GLU A 258 -16.37 -4.50 7.35
C GLU A 258 -15.68 -5.82 7.02
N ARG A 259 -15.27 -6.01 5.76
CA ARG A 259 -14.47 -7.17 5.34
C ARG A 259 -13.12 -7.18 6.03
N ILE A 260 -12.45 -6.03 6.12
CA ILE A 260 -11.14 -5.94 6.76
C ILE A 260 -11.25 -6.17 8.27
N LEU A 261 -12.24 -5.56 8.94
CA LEU A 261 -12.45 -5.78 10.38
C LEU A 261 -12.76 -7.24 10.73
N ARG A 262 -13.38 -8.00 9.81
CA ARG A 262 -13.59 -9.45 9.96
C ARG A 262 -12.33 -10.30 9.72
N SER A 263 -11.31 -9.74 9.07
CA SER A 263 -10.08 -10.43 8.66
C SER A 263 -8.90 -10.16 9.59
N ILE A 264 -9.07 -9.35 10.64
CA ILE A 264 -7.99 -8.95 11.56
C ILE A 264 -8.33 -9.29 13.00
N ASP A 265 -7.30 -9.58 13.78
CA ASP A 265 -7.38 -9.92 15.21
C ASP A 265 -7.15 -8.71 16.11
N ALA A 266 -6.47 -7.67 15.60
CA ALA A 266 -6.18 -6.45 16.32
C ALA A 266 -6.04 -5.21 15.41
N VAL A 267 -6.35 -4.04 15.98
CA VAL A 267 -6.10 -2.72 15.36
C VAL A 267 -5.14 -1.94 16.24
N TYR A 268 -4.13 -1.33 15.64
CA TYR A 268 -3.26 -0.40 16.36
C TYR A 268 -3.92 0.98 16.39
N THR A 269 -4.26 1.43 17.60
CA THR A 269 -4.74 2.79 17.83
C THR A 269 -3.65 3.63 18.48
N ARG A 270 -3.58 4.90 18.10
CA ARG A 270 -2.70 5.86 18.74
C ARG A 270 -3.25 6.17 20.13
N ILE A 271 -2.38 6.23 21.14
CA ILE A 271 -2.78 6.70 22.47
C ILE A 271 -3.05 8.21 22.38
N PRO A 272 -4.28 8.67 22.62
CA PRO A 272 -4.60 10.10 22.58
C PRO A 272 -3.70 10.91 23.52
N GLY A 273 -3.22 12.08 23.07
CA GLY A 273 -2.40 12.98 23.89
C GLY A 273 -0.90 12.65 23.99
N THR A 274 -0.43 11.59 23.31
CA THR A 274 1.01 11.31 23.20
C THR A 274 1.55 11.84 21.87
N CYS A 275 2.25 12.98 21.95
CA CYS A 275 2.81 13.77 20.84
C CYS A 275 1.79 14.59 20.05
N GLU A 276 1.49 15.79 20.54
CA GLU A 276 0.89 16.86 19.72
C GLU A 276 1.93 17.35 18.69
N GLN A 277 1.49 17.40 17.43
CA GLN A 277 2.14 17.99 16.25
C GLN A 277 3.39 17.29 15.68
N THR A 278 3.14 16.56 14.60
CA THR A 278 3.43 17.11 13.26
C THR A 278 2.44 16.48 12.31
N SER A 279 1.80 17.32 11.50
CA SER A 279 1.06 16.92 10.31
C SER A 279 1.82 15.80 9.62
N GLN A 280 1.24 14.59 9.61
CA GLN A 280 1.66 13.56 8.66
C GLN A 280 1.24 14.06 7.28
N GLN A 281 2.04 14.98 6.73
CA GLN A 281 2.32 14.98 5.31
C GLN A 281 3.18 13.75 5.04
N VAL A 282 2.53 12.62 4.74
CA VAL A 282 2.90 11.69 3.67
C VAL A 282 1.61 11.05 3.17
#